data_AF-A0AAW0SET5-F1
#
_entry.id   AF-A0AAW0SET5-F1
#
_cell.length_a   1.000
_cell.length_b   1.000
_cell.length_c   1.000
_cell.angle_alpha   90.00
_cell.angle_beta   90.00
_cell.angle_gamma   90.00
#
_symmetry.space_group_name_H-M   'P 1'
#
loop_
_entity.id
_entity.type
_entity.pdbx_description
1 polymer ?
#
loop_
_entity_poly.entity_id
_entity_poly.type
_entity_poly.pdbx_seq_one_letter_code
_entity_poly.pdbx_strand_id
1 'polypeptide(L)'
;MLRFFSKRVGRHAQKYKNVEDSYSHSSPPLKYKHQIPCKILLLDDTDLAFDVPKKALGQELYERVFYSMDIIEKDYFGLQYTDHNHVPHWLDPTKSIKKQVK
;
A
#
# COMPACT_ATOMS: atom_id res chain seq x y z
N MET A 1 -15.77 -30.07 -36.29
CA MET A 1 -14.72 -30.86 -35.61
C MET A 1 -14.37 -30.15 -34.31
N LEU A 2 -14.68 -30.76 -33.18
CA LEU A 2 -14.59 -30.21 -31.82
C LEU A 2 -13.19 -30.40 -31.24
N ARG A 3 -12.64 -29.38 -30.55
CA ARG A 3 -11.76 -29.56 -29.39
C ARG A 3 -11.97 -28.44 -28.36
N PHE A 4 -12.76 -28.77 -27.34
CA PHE A 4 -12.75 -28.12 -26.04
C PHE A 4 -11.50 -28.54 -25.27
N PHE A 5 -10.85 -27.60 -24.58
CA PHE A 5 -10.17 -27.89 -23.31
C PHE A 5 -10.53 -26.80 -22.30
N SER A 6 -11.52 -27.14 -21.48
CA SER A 6 -11.70 -26.62 -20.13
C SER A 6 -10.46 -26.96 -19.30
N LYS A 7 -9.86 -25.96 -18.67
CA LYS A 7 -9.12 -26.15 -17.42
C LYS A 7 -9.67 -25.17 -16.39
N ARG A 8 -10.46 -25.73 -15.48
CA ARG A 8 -10.89 -25.11 -14.24
C ARG A 8 -9.70 -24.98 -13.28
N VAL A 9 -9.65 -23.85 -12.59
CA VAL A 9 -9.30 -23.67 -11.17
C VAL A 9 -7.87 -24.08 -10.75
N GLY A 10 -7.03 -23.06 -10.59
CA GLY A 10 -6.03 -23.00 -9.52
C GLY A 10 -6.42 -21.85 -8.60
N ARG A 11 -7.02 -22.17 -7.44
CA ARG A 11 -7.21 -21.22 -6.34
C ARG A 11 -5.82 -20.74 -5.90
N HIS A 12 -5.43 -19.53 -6.28
CA HIS A 12 -4.33 -18.87 -5.58
C HIS A 12 -4.94 -18.29 -4.31
N ALA A 13 -5.02 -19.14 -3.29
CA ALA A 13 -5.37 -18.72 -1.95
C ALA A 13 -4.36 -17.65 -1.55
N GLN A 14 -4.86 -16.42 -1.37
CA GLN A 14 -4.13 -15.36 -0.69
C GLN A 14 -3.62 -15.94 0.62
N LYS A 15 -2.31 -16.13 0.70
CA LYS A 15 -1.63 -16.50 1.93
C LYS A 15 -1.63 -15.24 2.79
N TYR A 16 -2.73 -14.98 3.49
CA TYR A 16 -2.75 -14.07 4.63
C TYR A 16 -1.77 -14.64 5.65
N LYS A 17 -0.56 -14.09 5.64
CA LYS A 17 0.40 -14.31 6.73
C LYS A 17 -0.10 -13.47 7.89
N ASN A 18 -0.33 -14.09 9.04
CA ASN A 18 -0.62 -13.41 10.30
C ASN A 18 0.42 -12.31 10.53
N VAL A 19 -0.08 -11.08 10.66
CA VAL A 19 0.68 -9.88 11.03
C VAL A 19 0.39 -9.63 12.50
N GLU A 20 0.91 -10.49 13.38
CA GLU A 20 0.75 -10.32 14.84
C GLU A 20 2.08 -10.25 15.61
N ASP A 21 3.23 -10.36 14.95
CA ASP A 21 4.53 -10.29 15.64
C ASP A 21 5.40 -9.19 15.03
N SER A 22 5.30 -7.95 15.51
CA SER A 22 6.42 -6.97 15.59
C SER A 22 6.01 -5.53 15.94
N TYR A 23 5.28 -5.31 17.04
CA TYR A 23 5.17 -3.98 17.66
C TYR A 23 5.89 -3.92 19.00
N SER A 24 7.15 -4.34 19.01
CA SER A 24 8.12 -4.05 20.06
C SER A 24 9.47 -4.45 19.51
N HIS A 25 10.32 -3.49 19.14
CA HIS A 25 11.77 -3.50 19.33
C HIS A 25 12.33 -2.19 18.79
N SER A 26 12.55 -1.25 19.71
CA SER A 26 13.55 -0.20 19.59
C SER A 26 14.88 -0.81 19.16
N SER A 27 15.35 -0.48 17.95
CA SER A 27 16.70 -0.83 17.50
C SER A 27 17.31 0.32 16.68
N PRO A 28 18.60 0.66 16.87
CA PRO A 28 19.25 1.83 16.27
C PRO A 28 19.53 1.66 14.76
N PRO A 29 19.82 2.77 14.02
CA PRO A 29 19.43 2.90 12.62
C PRO A 29 20.51 2.44 11.64
N LEU A 30 20.26 1.34 10.91
CA LEU A 30 21.08 0.95 9.76
C LEU A 30 20.27 0.43 8.56
N LYS A 31 19.01 0.86 8.36
CA LYS A 31 18.14 0.31 7.28
C LYS A 31 17.37 1.31 6.41
N TYR A 32 17.64 2.61 6.47
CA TYR A 32 16.94 3.59 5.62
C TYR A 32 17.25 3.52 4.11
N LYS A 33 18.30 2.78 3.69
CA LYS A 33 18.68 2.72 2.26
C LYS A 33 17.59 2.10 1.36
N HIS A 34 16.63 1.35 1.92
CA HIS A 34 15.63 0.60 1.15
C HIS A 34 14.18 0.99 1.43
N GLN A 35 13.96 2.05 2.21
CA GLN A 35 12.63 2.56 2.53
C GLN A 35 12.42 3.96 1.93
N ILE A 36 11.15 4.34 1.82
CA ILE A 36 10.68 5.67 1.43
C ILE A 36 9.75 6.12 2.55
N PRO A 37 9.98 7.31 3.14
CA PRO A 37 9.04 7.90 4.07
C PRO A 37 7.81 8.39 3.29
N CYS A 38 6.62 8.00 3.75
CA CYS A 38 5.34 8.43 3.22
C CYS A 38 4.58 9.18 4.32
N LYS A 39 4.26 10.44 4.06
CA LYS A 39 3.42 11.27 4.92
C LYS A 39 2.03 11.38 4.30
N ILE A 40 1.00 11.04 5.06
CA ILE A 40 -0.39 11.01 4.63
C ILE A 40 -1.14 12.08 5.41
N LEU A 41 -1.67 13.07 4.69
CA LEU A 41 -2.59 14.06 5.24
C LEU A 41 -4.00 13.44 5.26
N LEU A 42 -4.61 13.41 6.44
CA LEU A 42 -5.95 12.89 6.65
C LEU A 42 -7.00 14.00 6.47
N LEU A 43 -8.28 13.60 6.50
CA LEU A 43 -9.41 14.51 6.28
C LEU A 43 -9.66 15.49 7.43
N ASP A 44 -9.08 15.21 8.61
CA ASP A 44 -9.15 16.05 9.81
C ASP A 44 -7.89 16.93 9.99
N ASP A 45 -7.12 17.11 8.91
CA ASP A 45 -5.85 17.84 8.87
C ASP A 45 -4.73 17.25 9.76
N THR A 46 -4.90 16.02 10.24
CA THR A 46 -3.83 15.28 10.94
C THR A 46 -2.95 14.50 9.96
N ASP A 47 -1.75 14.14 10.42
CA ASP A 47 -0.75 13.47 9.59
C ASP A 47 -0.41 12.07 10.12
N LEU A 48 -0.36 11.10 9.22
CA LEU A 48 0.23 9.78 9.49
C LEU A 48 1.55 9.61 8.73
N ALA A 49 2.54 9.01 9.39
CA ALA A 49 3.85 8.76 8.80
C ALA A 49 4.14 7.25 8.74
N PHE A 50 4.53 6.78 7.56
CA PHE A 50 4.89 5.38 7.32
C PHE A 50 6.21 5.26 6.57
N ASP A 51 7.07 4.35 7.02
CA ASP A 51 8.23 3.92 6.24
C ASP A 51 7.88 2.67 5.44
N VAL A 52 7.80 2.83 4.11
CA VAL A 52 7.47 1.75 3.18
C VAL A 52 8.68 1.31 2.37
N PRO A 53 8.83 0.01 2.04
CA PRO A 53 9.89 -0.44 1.15
C PRO A 53 9.88 0.28 -0.21
N LYS A 54 11.05 0.53 -0.82
CA LYS A 54 11.16 1.17 -2.16
C LYS A 54 10.42 0.43 -3.28
N LYS A 55 10.17 -0.87 -3.10
CA LYS A 55 9.45 -1.73 -4.05
C LYS A 55 7.97 -1.91 -3.69
N ALA A 56 7.51 -1.29 -2.59
CA ALA A 56 6.13 -1.40 -2.13
C ALA A 56 5.17 -0.91 -3.21
N LEU A 57 4.09 -1.67 -3.36
CA LEU A 57 2.93 -1.29 -4.18
C LEU A 57 2.07 -0.29 -3.40
N GLY A 58 1.27 0.49 -4.12
CA GLY A 58 0.30 1.40 -3.49
C GLY A 58 -0.60 0.68 -2.50
N GLN A 59 -0.99 -0.57 -2.81
CA GLN A 59 -1.81 -1.41 -1.93
C GLN A 59 -1.24 -1.57 -0.52
N GLU A 60 0.08 -1.71 -0.37
CA GLU A 60 0.71 -1.89 0.95
C GLU A 60 0.53 -0.63 1.83
N LEU A 61 0.58 0.56 1.21
CA LEU A 61 0.34 1.82 1.92
C LEU A 61 -1.15 1.98 2.27
N TYR A 62 -2.06 1.64 1.35
CA TYR A 62 -3.50 1.64 1.61
C TYR A 62 -3.85 0.75 2.81
N GLU A 63 -3.34 -0.48 2.84
CA GLU A 63 -3.61 -1.43 3.93
C GLU A 63 -3.17 -0.88 5.28
N ARG A 64 -1.99 -0.24 5.35
CA ARG A 64 -1.49 0.38 6.59
C ARG A 64 -2.35 1.56 7.04
N VAL A 65 -2.74 2.45 6.12
CA VAL A 65 -3.59 3.61 6.43
C VAL A 65 -4.96 3.15 6.92
N PHE A 66 -5.61 2.25 6.18
CA PHE A 66 -6.94 1.75 6.55
C PHE A 66 -6.92 0.99 7.86
N TYR A 67 -5.85 0.24 8.14
CA TYR A 67 -5.67 -0.40 9.44
C TYR A 67 -5.50 0.63 10.57
N SER A 68 -4.67 1.65 10.39
CA SER A 68 -4.43 2.67 11.42
C SER A 68 -5.66 3.53 11.73
N MET A 69 -6.52 3.73 10.74
CA MET A 69 -7.75 4.53 10.86
C MET A 69 -8.99 3.69 11.17
N ASP A 70 -8.83 2.37 11.29
CA ASP A 70 -9.92 1.40 11.48
C ASP A 70 -11.05 1.53 10.44
N ILE A 71 -10.67 1.72 9.16
CA ILE A 71 -11.64 1.92 8.07
C ILE A 71 -12.18 0.57 7.59
N ILE A 72 -13.50 0.42 7.70
CA ILE A 72 -14.24 -0.77 7.26
C ILE A 72 -14.61 -0.68 5.77
N GLU A 73 -15.19 0.45 5.34
CA GLU A 73 -15.69 0.65 3.97
C GLU A 73 -14.61 1.20 3.03
N LYS A 74 -13.61 0.37 2.74
CA LYS A 74 -12.37 0.76 2.02
C LYS A 74 -12.59 1.18 0.57
N ASP A 75 -13.70 0.78 -0.04
CA ASP A 75 -14.06 1.04 -1.42
C ASP A 75 -14.48 2.50 -1.69
N TYR A 76 -14.78 3.27 -0.64
CA TYR A 76 -15.09 4.69 -0.76
C TYR A 76 -13.87 5.61 -0.65
N PHE A 77 -12.73 5.10 -0.22
CA PHE A 77 -11.55 5.92 0.08
C PHE A 77 -10.42 5.68 -0.91
N GLY A 78 -9.67 6.75 -1.19
CA GLY A 78 -8.49 6.73 -2.02
C GLY A 78 -7.41 7.63 -1.42
N LEU A 79 -6.16 7.41 -1.82
CA LEU A 79 -5.05 8.31 -1.53
C LEU A 79 -4.73 9.11 -2.78
N GLN A 80 -4.52 10.42 -2.61
CA GLN A 80 -4.06 11.30 -3.68
C GLN A 80 -2.64 11.77 -3.42
N TYR A 81 -1.91 12.03 -4.49
CA TYR A 81 -0.63 12.72 -4.46
C TYR A 81 -0.62 13.83 -5.50
N THR A 82 0.23 14.82 -5.29
CA THR A 82 0.43 15.92 -6.22
C THR A 82 1.69 15.66 -7.04
N ASP A 83 1.60 15.76 -8.36
CA ASP A 83 2.76 15.64 -9.24
C ASP A 83 3.59 16.95 -9.31
N HIS A 84 4.66 16.93 -10.09
CA HIS A 84 5.53 18.09 -10.32
C HIS A 84 4.83 19.28 -11.01
N ASN A 85 3.67 19.05 -11.64
CA ASN A 85 2.86 20.09 -12.27
C ASN A 85 1.75 20.60 -11.34
N HIS A 86 1.80 20.23 -10.05
CA HIS A 86 0.77 20.56 -9.06
C HIS A 86 -0.62 19.97 -9.38
N VAL A 87 -0.67 18.88 -10.15
CA VAL A 87 -1.93 18.20 -10.48
C VAL A 87 -2.15 17.04 -9.49
N PRO A 88 -3.34 16.93 -8.88
CA PRO A 88 -3.68 15.80 -8.02
C PRO A 88 -3.96 14.54 -8.85
N HIS A 89 -3.38 13.43 -8.42
CA HIS A 89 -3.56 12.11 -9.01
C HIS A 89 -3.91 11.09 -7.94
N TRP A 90 -4.79 10.15 -8.26
CA TRP A 90 -5.06 8.99 -7.41
C TRP A 90 -3.88 8.03 -7.43
N LEU A 91 -3.50 7.53 -6.24
CA LEU A 91 -2.50 6.50 -6.10
C LEU A 91 -3.08 5.16 -6.56
N ASP A 92 -2.48 4.56 -7.59
CA ASP A 92 -2.84 3.25 -8.11
C ASP A 92 -2.32 2.14 -7.16
N PRO A 93 -3.19 1.29 -6.58
CA PRO A 93 -2.79 0.25 -5.64
C PRO A 93 -1.92 -0.83 -6.30
N THR A 94 -2.01 -1.02 -7.62
CA THR A 94 -1.33 -2.10 -8.35
C THR A 94 0.09 -1.74 -8.77
N LYS A 95 0.48 -0.46 -8.67
CA LYS A 95 1.79 0.05 -9.10
C LYS A 95 2.67 0.39 -7.91
N SER A 96 3.99 0.29 -8.10
CA SER A 96 4.94 0.69 -7.06
C SER A 96 4.85 2.19 -6.77
N ILE A 97 4.81 2.57 -5.49
CA ILE A 97 4.64 3.96 -5.04
C ILE A 97 5.71 4.87 -5.66
N LYS A 98 6.97 4.44 -5.62
CA LYS A 98 8.12 5.16 -6.19
C LYS A 98 7.99 5.52 -7.68
N LYS A 99 7.20 4.76 -8.45
CA LYS A 99 7.02 5.03 -9.89
C LYS A 99 5.93 6.06 -10.16
N GLN A 100 5.05 6.29 -9.19
CA GLN A 100 3.91 7.19 -9.30
C GLN A 100 4.25 8.56 -8.72
N VAL A 101 4.78 8.56 -7.49
CA VAL A 101 5.18 9.76 -6.77
C VAL A 101 6.68 9.99 -7.02
N LYS A 102 7.02 11.06 -7.75
CA LYS A 102 8.39 11.43 -8.12
C LYS A 102 8.87 12.66 -7.35
#